data_AF-A0A7K3WFX3-F1
#
_entry.id   AF-A0A7K3WFX3-F1
#
_cell.length_a   1.000
_cell.length_b   1.000
_cell.length_c   1.000
_cell.angle_alpha   90.00
_cell.angle_beta   90.00
_cell.angle_gamma   90.00
#
_symmetry.space_group_name_H-M   'P 1'
#
loop_
_entity.id
_entity.type
_entity.pdbx_description
1 polymer ?
#
loop_
_entity_poly.entity_id
_entity_poly.type
_entity_poly.pdbx_seq_one_letter_code
_entity_poly.pdbx_strand_id
1 'polypeptide(L)'
;MIENGPSAATPAASLHRVSEQRRRAREERAQRRRARRGDLLLVPEAEPATTAVFRPGADTERAAAETLTRRCGPDVRLMFRRSLGAGREGVVDVLAVTPSGVHVVDVRQYTGSPVRVRRSTGLGEHLVVGGRDRSALLTALQRQAEALRLVAAEVPTETDVPVYPAFCFDVADLPWATQWIAGVPVLGPRGVARRLNVGGPLTPEAVALLAAHLADRLPPA
;
A
#
# COMPACT_ATOMS: atom_id res chain seq x y z
N MET A 1 24.08 -62.72 16.93
CA MET A 1 22.91 -62.86 16.06
C MET A 1 21.70 -62.38 16.86
N ILE A 2 20.93 -61.33 16.56
CA ILE A 2 20.72 -60.48 15.37
C ILE A 2 20.14 -59.13 15.86
N GLU A 3 20.59 -58.04 15.21
CA GLU A 3 20.02 -56.70 14.96
C GLU A 3 19.18 -55.92 16.00
N ASN A 4 19.74 -54.79 16.45
CA ASN A 4 19.00 -53.58 16.80
C ASN A 4 18.74 -52.77 15.51
N GLY A 5 17.48 -52.49 15.18
CA GLY A 5 17.11 -51.68 14.02
C GLY A 5 17.39 -50.18 14.22
N PRO A 6 17.72 -49.42 13.16
CA PRO A 6 17.95 -47.99 13.26
C PRO A 6 16.64 -47.19 13.32
N SER A 7 16.52 -46.36 14.36
CA SER A 7 15.49 -45.34 14.53
C SER A 7 15.61 -44.24 13.47
N ALA A 8 14.48 -43.87 12.86
CA ALA A 8 14.35 -42.84 11.83
C ALA A 8 14.66 -41.44 12.40
N ALA A 9 15.72 -40.80 11.88
CA ALA A 9 16.05 -39.41 12.18
C ALA A 9 15.37 -38.44 11.19
N THR A 10 14.75 -37.42 11.76
CA THR A 10 13.82 -36.43 11.20
C THR A 10 14.38 -35.52 10.08
N PRO A 11 13.66 -35.27 8.97
CA PRO A 11 14.11 -34.39 7.86
C PRO A 11 14.08 -32.87 8.13
N ALA A 12 13.67 -32.41 9.32
CA ALA A 12 13.38 -30.98 9.58
C ALA A 12 14.62 -30.13 9.93
N ALA A 13 15.70 -30.74 10.44
CA ALA A 13 16.89 -30.00 10.88
C ALA A 13 17.72 -29.44 9.71
N SER A 14 17.54 -29.97 8.50
CA SER A 14 18.32 -29.60 7.31
C SER A 14 17.78 -28.35 6.60
N LEU A 15 16.47 -28.11 6.64
CA LEU A 15 15.84 -26.95 6.00
C LEU A 15 16.08 -25.64 6.79
N HIS A 16 16.13 -25.73 8.12
CA HIS A 16 16.40 -24.57 8.99
C HIS A 16 17.85 -24.07 8.90
N ARG A 17 18.83 -24.95 8.66
CA ARG A 17 20.23 -24.52 8.47
C ARG A 17 20.43 -23.83 7.13
N VAL A 18 19.77 -24.30 6.08
CA VAL A 18 19.85 -23.69 4.75
C VAL A 18 19.14 -22.34 4.71
N SER A 19 18.01 -22.17 5.39
CA SER A 19 17.33 -20.86 5.51
C SER A 19 18.19 -19.84 6.27
N GLU A 20 18.80 -20.25 7.37
CA GLU A 20 19.70 -19.40 8.17
C GLU A 20 20.98 -19.04 7.42
N GLN A 21 21.58 -19.97 6.67
CA GLN A 21 22.74 -19.68 5.82
C GLN A 21 22.38 -18.70 4.70
N ARG A 22 21.19 -18.83 4.09
CA ARG A 22 20.72 -17.90 3.05
C ARG A 22 20.40 -16.52 3.62
N ARG A 23 19.90 -16.43 4.85
CA ARG A 23 19.64 -15.17 5.56
C ARG A 23 20.93 -14.44 5.88
N ARG A 24 21.91 -15.13 6.48
CA ARG A 24 23.25 -14.59 6.79
C ARG A 24 23.99 -14.13 5.53
N ALA A 25 23.94 -14.91 4.45
CA ALA A 25 24.54 -14.52 3.18
C ALA A 25 23.89 -13.27 2.54
N ARG A 26 22.59 -13.00 2.80
CA ARG A 26 21.90 -11.78 2.36
C ARG A 26 22.30 -10.58 3.21
N GLU A 27 22.35 -10.76 4.52
CA GLU A 27 22.80 -9.73 5.48
C GLU A 27 24.25 -9.32 5.21
N GLU A 28 25.16 -10.28 5.00
CA GLU A 28 26.56 -10.00 4.67
C GLU A 28 26.72 -9.29 3.32
N ARG A 29 25.90 -9.62 2.30
CA ARG A 29 25.91 -8.90 1.01
C ARG A 29 25.39 -7.48 1.15
N ALA A 30 24.37 -7.25 1.99
CA ALA A 30 23.86 -5.92 2.29
C ALA A 30 24.90 -5.08 3.06
N GLN A 31 25.58 -5.70 4.04
CA GLN A 31 26.64 -5.06 4.81
C GLN A 31 27.85 -4.71 3.94
N ARG A 32 28.28 -5.62 3.05
CA ARG A 32 29.39 -5.38 2.11
C ARG A 32 29.05 -4.33 1.05
N ARG A 33 27.79 -4.23 0.61
CA ARG A 33 27.34 -3.14 -0.27
C ARG A 33 27.39 -1.78 0.43
N ARG A 34 27.08 -1.73 1.73
CA ARG A 34 27.21 -0.52 2.55
C ARG A 34 28.68 -0.16 2.79
N ALA A 35 29.54 -1.13 3.13
CA ALA A 35 30.97 -0.86 3.40
C ALA A 35 31.80 -0.48 2.15
N ARG A 36 31.40 -0.93 0.94
CA ARG A 36 32.07 -0.55 -0.33
C ARG A 36 31.65 0.83 -0.85
N ARG A 37 30.62 1.44 -0.26
CA ARG A 37 30.25 2.84 -0.46
C ARG A 37 30.68 3.57 0.82
N GLY A 38 31.90 4.11 0.83
CA GLY A 38 32.35 4.98 1.91
C GLY A 38 31.56 6.29 1.93
N ASP A 39 30.28 6.24 2.29
CA ASP A 39 29.44 7.41 2.44
C ASP A 39 29.72 8.02 3.81
N LEU A 40 30.65 8.98 3.77
CA LEU A 40 30.63 10.14 4.64
C LEU A 40 29.18 10.61 4.79
N LEU A 41 28.74 10.75 6.05
CA LEU A 41 27.41 11.23 6.41
C LEU A 41 27.23 12.69 5.93
N LEU A 42 26.95 12.88 4.64
CA LEU A 42 26.23 14.03 4.16
C LEU A 42 24.76 13.67 4.31
N VAL A 43 24.10 14.28 5.30
CA VAL A 43 22.64 14.35 5.37
C VAL A 43 22.20 14.98 4.04
N PRO A 44 21.61 14.23 3.11
CA PRO A 44 20.95 14.87 1.99
C PRO A 44 19.75 15.57 2.62
N GLU A 45 19.54 16.85 2.31
CA GLU A 45 18.25 17.49 2.55
C GLU A 45 17.17 16.53 2.04
N ALA A 46 16.35 16.04 2.97
CA ALA A 46 15.21 15.22 2.63
C ALA A 46 14.39 16.02 1.61
N GLU A 47 14.19 15.46 0.40
CA GLU A 47 13.16 15.99 -0.49
C GLU A 47 11.89 16.15 0.37
N PRO A 48 11.30 17.35 0.42
CA PRO A 48 10.08 17.54 1.19
C PRO A 48 9.09 16.46 0.76
N ALA A 49 8.44 15.79 1.71
CA ALA A 49 7.44 14.75 1.41
C ALA A 49 6.28 15.27 0.50
N THR A 50 6.24 16.57 0.24
CA THR A 50 5.37 17.27 -0.70
C THR A 50 5.86 17.25 -2.17
N THR A 51 7.08 16.78 -2.45
CA THR A 51 7.75 16.90 -3.76
C THR A 51 8.20 15.58 -4.35
N ALA A 52 7.50 14.47 -4.06
CA ALA A 52 7.67 13.26 -4.86
C ALA A 52 7.22 13.57 -6.30
N VAL A 53 8.17 13.62 -7.23
CA VAL A 53 7.89 13.83 -8.66
C VAL A 53 6.98 12.70 -9.14
N PHE A 54 5.72 13.02 -9.43
CA PHE A 54 4.79 12.09 -10.06
C PHE A 54 5.35 11.67 -11.42
N ARG A 55 5.74 10.40 -11.55
CA ARG A 55 6.17 9.78 -12.81
C ARG A 55 5.05 8.86 -13.28
N PRO A 56 4.26 9.26 -14.29
CA PRO A 56 3.15 8.44 -14.76
C PRO A 56 3.66 7.08 -15.24
N GLY A 57 3.04 6.00 -14.76
CA GLY A 57 3.08 4.69 -15.40
C GLY A 57 1.73 4.45 -16.03
N ALA A 58 1.61 4.69 -17.34
CA ALA A 58 0.35 4.73 -18.12
C ALA A 58 -0.53 5.98 -17.87
N ASP A 59 -1.20 6.42 -18.93
CA ASP A 59 -2.11 7.59 -18.92
C ASP A 59 -3.28 7.43 -17.93
N THR A 60 -3.52 6.21 -17.46
CA THR A 60 -4.69 5.85 -16.69
C THR A 60 -4.71 6.37 -15.24
N GLU A 61 -3.54 6.71 -14.69
CA GLU A 61 -3.44 7.20 -13.30
C GLU A 61 -3.31 8.74 -13.24
N ARG A 62 -3.04 9.37 -14.39
CA ARG A 62 -2.70 10.79 -14.48
C ARG A 62 -3.83 11.72 -14.04
N ALA A 63 -5.04 11.49 -14.54
CA ALA A 63 -6.19 12.35 -14.23
C ALA A 63 -6.60 12.26 -12.75
N ALA A 64 -6.52 11.06 -12.15
CA ALA A 64 -6.72 10.88 -10.73
C ALA A 64 -5.64 11.63 -9.93
N ALA A 65 -4.36 11.44 -10.26
CA ALA A 65 -3.25 12.13 -9.60
C ALA A 65 -3.39 13.66 -9.67
N GLU A 66 -3.65 14.22 -10.85
CA GLU A 66 -3.88 15.65 -11.05
C GLU A 66 -5.07 16.18 -10.23
N THR A 67 -6.15 15.39 -10.14
CA THR A 67 -7.31 15.77 -9.33
C THR A 67 -6.97 15.78 -7.85
N LEU A 68 -6.22 14.77 -7.36
CA LEU A 68 -5.82 14.68 -5.97
C LEU A 68 -4.84 15.80 -5.60
N THR A 69 -3.78 16.03 -6.39
CA THR A 69 -2.81 17.11 -6.16
C THR A 69 -3.47 18.47 -6.08
N ARG A 70 -4.48 18.74 -6.92
CA ARG A 70 -5.19 20.02 -6.94
C ARG A 70 -6.17 20.21 -5.77
N ARG A 71 -6.71 19.12 -5.23
CA ARG A 71 -7.83 19.16 -4.27
C ARG A 71 -7.44 18.79 -2.85
N CYS A 72 -6.29 18.15 -2.65
CA CYS A 72 -5.79 17.85 -1.31
C CYS A 72 -5.14 19.10 -0.72
N GLY A 73 -5.43 19.36 0.56
CA GLY A 73 -4.89 20.48 1.32
C GLY A 73 -3.46 20.23 1.79
N PRO A 74 -2.87 21.21 2.50
CA PRO A 74 -1.48 21.17 2.94
C PRO A 74 -1.19 20.06 3.98
N ASP A 75 -2.21 19.51 4.63
CA ASP A 75 -2.06 18.45 5.65
C ASP A 75 -2.03 17.03 5.04
N VAL A 76 -2.19 16.91 3.72
CA VAL A 76 -2.14 15.64 3.01
C VAL A 76 -0.77 15.44 2.38
N ARG A 77 -0.12 14.32 2.67
CA ARG A 77 1.13 13.89 2.03
C ARG A 77 0.81 12.81 1.00
N LEU A 78 0.78 13.19 -0.28
CA LEU A 78 0.50 12.28 -1.40
C LEU A 78 1.77 11.60 -1.89
N MET A 79 1.64 10.31 -2.18
CA MET A 79 2.71 9.45 -2.66
C MET A 79 2.17 8.55 -3.75
N PHE A 80 2.68 8.69 -4.96
CA PHE A 80 2.20 7.93 -6.09
C PHE A 80 3.13 6.74 -6.37
N ARG A 81 2.53 5.62 -6.78
CA ARG A 81 3.23 4.44 -7.29
C ARG A 81 4.33 3.93 -6.34
N ARG A 82 3.92 3.44 -5.16
CA ARG A 82 4.83 2.89 -4.16
C ARG A 82 4.89 1.37 -4.25
N SER A 83 6.07 0.79 -4.11
CA SER A 83 6.27 -0.67 -4.15
C SER A 83 6.22 -1.26 -2.73
N LEU A 84 5.30 -2.22 -2.51
CA LEU A 84 5.20 -3.06 -1.30
C LEU A 84 5.97 -4.38 -1.41
N GLY A 85 6.64 -4.65 -2.53
CA GLY A 85 7.31 -5.93 -2.76
C GLY A 85 7.74 -6.15 -4.21
N ALA A 86 8.26 -7.35 -4.50
CA ALA A 86 8.72 -7.69 -5.84
C ALA A 86 7.54 -7.88 -6.81
N GLY A 87 7.57 -7.17 -7.95
CA GLY A 87 6.61 -7.32 -9.04
C GLY A 87 5.53 -6.23 -9.08
N ARG A 88 4.73 -6.22 -10.16
CA ARG A 88 3.69 -5.19 -10.41
C ARG A 88 2.49 -5.27 -9.47
N GLU A 89 2.17 -6.47 -8.96
CA GLU A 89 1.02 -6.68 -8.06
C GLU A 89 1.23 -6.06 -6.66
N GLY A 90 2.48 -5.75 -6.32
CA GLY A 90 2.84 -5.03 -5.09
C GLY A 90 2.82 -3.52 -5.23
N VAL A 91 2.35 -2.94 -6.34
CA VAL A 91 2.34 -1.47 -6.52
C VAL A 91 1.05 -0.88 -5.94
N VAL A 92 1.21 0.11 -5.07
CA VAL A 92 0.14 0.99 -4.58
C VAL A 92 0.11 2.23 -5.45
N ASP A 93 -1.02 2.47 -6.12
CA ASP A 93 -1.16 3.59 -7.06
C ASP A 93 -1.09 4.93 -6.34
N VAL A 94 -1.85 5.07 -5.25
CA VAL A 94 -1.86 6.25 -4.40
C VAL A 94 -1.80 5.82 -2.94
N LEU A 95 -0.74 6.25 -2.28
CA LEU A 95 -0.56 6.24 -0.84
C LEU A 95 -0.72 7.68 -0.34
N ALA A 96 -1.46 7.89 0.75
CA ALA A 96 -1.57 9.19 1.38
C ALA A 96 -1.43 9.08 2.90
N VAL A 97 -0.71 10.01 3.50
CA VAL A 97 -0.70 10.20 4.96
C VAL A 97 -1.45 11.48 5.26
N THR A 98 -2.44 11.41 6.14
CA THR A 98 -3.35 12.51 6.49
C THR A 98 -3.54 12.56 8.01
N PRO A 99 -4.15 13.64 8.55
CA PRO A 99 -4.45 13.71 9.98
C PRO A 99 -5.36 12.58 10.49
N SER A 100 -6.17 11.99 9.60
CA SER A 100 -7.03 10.85 9.95
C SER A 100 -6.30 9.51 9.94
N GLY A 101 -5.17 9.38 9.24
CA GLY A 101 -4.41 8.13 9.13
C GLY A 101 -3.75 7.95 7.78
N VAL A 102 -3.39 6.70 7.49
CA VAL A 102 -2.78 6.30 6.22
C VAL A 102 -3.88 5.79 5.28
N HIS A 103 -3.87 6.19 4.03
CA HIS A 103 -4.84 5.76 3.01
C HIS A 103 -4.12 5.06 1.86
N VAL A 104 -4.61 3.87 1.51
CA VAL A 104 -4.18 3.09 0.34
C VAL A 104 -5.30 3.11 -0.68
N VAL A 105 -5.02 3.66 -1.85
CA VAL A 105 -6.03 3.91 -2.88
C VAL A 105 -5.62 3.20 -4.17
N ASP A 106 -6.46 2.25 -4.58
CA ASP A 106 -6.34 1.52 -5.85
C ASP A 106 -7.08 2.31 -6.94
N VAL A 107 -6.34 2.80 -7.94
CA VAL A 107 -6.88 3.65 -9.00
C VAL A 107 -7.21 2.78 -10.21
N ARG A 108 -8.46 2.84 -10.66
CA ARG A 108 -8.96 2.04 -11.78
C ARG A 108 -9.66 2.93 -12.78
N GLN A 109 -9.30 2.79 -14.05
CA GLN A 109 -10.02 3.40 -15.15
C GLN A 109 -10.96 2.40 -15.81
N TYR A 110 -12.24 2.74 -15.80
CA TYR A 110 -13.29 1.95 -16.44
C TYR A 110 -14.27 2.90 -17.14
N THR A 111 -13.78 3.55 -18.21
CA THR A 111 -14.49 4.60 -18.93
C THR A 111 -15.94 4.20 -19.26
N GLY A 112 -16.89 4.97 -18.73
CA GLY A 112 -18.33 4.78 -18.96
C GLY A 112 -18.93 3.48 -18.43
N SER A 113 -18.14 2.62 -17.77
CA SER A 113 -18.64 1.34 -17.27
C SER A 113 -19.33 1.55 -15.92
N PRO A 114 -20.52 0.95 -15.70
CA PRO A 114 -21.18 1.00 -14.41
C PRO A 114 -20.37 0.21 -13.39
N VAL A 115 -20.03 0.86 -12.28
CA VAL A 115 -19.42 0.24 -11.10
C VAL A 115 -20.50 0.15 -10.02
N ARG A 116 -20.80 -1.08 -9.59
CA ARG A 116 -21.89 -1.35 -8.63
C ARG A 116 -21.43 -2.35 -7.58
N VAL A 117 -21.76 -2.11 -6.32
CA VAL A 117 -21.72 -3.16 -5.30
C VAL A 117 -23.06 -3.90 -5.29
N ARG A 118 -23.03 -5.22 -5.53
CA ARG A 118 -24.20 -6.09 -5.41
C ARG A 118 -24.16 -6.86 -4.10
N ARG A 119 -25.33 -7.11 -3.52
CA ARG A 119 -25.47 -7.91 -2.30
C ARG A 119 -26.38 -9.09 -2.61
N SER A 120 -25.91 -10.28 -2.34
CA SER A 120 -26.67 -11.52 -2.55
C SER A 120 -26.73 -12.32 -1.26
N THR A 121 -27.93 -12.77 -0.90
CA THR A 121 -28.14 -13.67 0.23
C THR A 121 -27.34 -14.95 0.02
N GLY A 122 -26.44 -15.27 0.97
CA GLY A 122 -25.58 -16.46 0.94
C GLY A 122 -24.27 -16.34 0.15
N LEU A 123 -24.09 -15.32 -0.69
CA LEU A 123 -22.85 -15.12 -1.48
C LEU A 123 -22.05 -13.87 -1.07
N GLY A 124 -22.65 -12.98 -0.27
CA GLY A 124 -21.98 -11.78 0.25
C GLY A 124 -22.08 -10.58 -0.68
N GLU A 125 -21.12 -9.67 -0.54
CA GLU A 125 -21.01 -8.45 -1.34
C GLU A 125 -20.05 -8.65 -2.52
N HIS A 126 -20.45 -8.22 -3.71
CA HIS A 126 -19.68 -8.36 -4.95
C HIS A 126 -19.43 -7.00 -5.60
N LEU A 127 -18.20 -6.76 -6.03
CA LEU A 127 -17.85 -5.59 -6.83
C LEU A 127 -18.07 -5.92 -8.29
N VAL A 128 -19.07 -5.30 -8.92
CA VAL A 128 -19.42 -5.53 -10.32
C VAL A 128 -19.04 -4.32 -11.16
N VAL A 129 -18.22 -4.53 -12.19
CA VAL A 129 -17.78 -3.47 -13.12
C VAL A 129 -18.13 -3.88 -14.54
N GLY A 130 -18.95 -3.08 -15.23
CA GLY A 130 -19.39 -3.40 -16.60
C GLY A 130 -20.05 -4.78 -16.69
N GLY A 131 -20.80 -5.18 -15.66
CA GLY A 131 -21.50 -6.47 -15.57
C GLY A 131 -20.64 -7.67 -15.16
N ARG A 132 -19.32 -7.50 -14.94
CA ARG A 132 -18.42 -8.58 -14.51
C ARG A 132 -18.08 -8.49 -13.04
N ASP A 133 -18.00 -9.62 -12.35
CA ASP A 133 -17.49 -9.70 -10.99
C ASP A 133 -15.98 -9.38 -10.99
N ARG A 134 -15.59 -8.39 -10.17
CA ARG A 134 -14.24 -7.88 -9.97
C ARG A 134 -13.85 -7.91 -8.49
N SER A 135 -14.48 -8.76 -7.69
CA SER A 135 -14.23 -8.86 -6.24
C SER A 135 -12.79 -9.30 -5.91
N ALA A 136 -12.07 -9.88 -6.86
CA ALA A 136 -10.62 -10.12 -6.73
C ALA A 136 -9.80 -8.84 -6.50
N LEU A 137 -10.27 -7.67 -6.99
CA LEU A 137 -9.64 -6.38 -6.71
C LEU A 137 -9.67 -6.05 -5.21
N LEU A 138 -10.77 -6.39 -4.53
CA LEU A 138 -10.91 -6.17 -3.08
C LEU A 138 -9.89 -7.01 -2.31
N THR A 139 -9.74 -8.28 -2.69
CA THR A 139 -8.75 -9.16 -2.06
C THR A 139 -7.33 -8.64 -2.23
N ALA A 140 -6.98 -8.09 -3.40
CA ALA A 140 -5.67 -7.50 -3.63
C ALA A 140 -5.46 -6.24 -2.76
N LEU A 141 -6.41 -5.31 -2.78
CA LEU A 141 -6.36 -4.07 -2.00
C LEU A 141 -6.29 -4.34 -0.48
N GLN A 142 -7.02 -5.33 0.03
CA GLN A 142 -6.96 -5.73 1.43
C GLN A 142 -5.57 -6.26 1.84
N ARG A 143 -4.91 -7.04 0.97
CA ARG A 143 -3.52 -7.49 1.22
C ARG A 143 -2.55 -6.31 1.24
N GLN A 144 -2.71 -5.35 0.34
CA GLN A 144 -1.89 -4.14 0.31
C GLN A 144 -2.09 -3.32 1.60
N ALA A 145 -3.34 -3.13 2.03
CA ALA A 145 -3.65 -2.45 3.28
C ALA A 145 -3.03 -3.15 4.49
N GLU A 146 -3.06 -4.47 4.52
CA GLU A 146 -2.46 -5.24 5.61
C GLU A 146 -0.93 -5.12 5.65
N ALA A 147 -0.27 -5.25 4.50
CA ALA A 147 1.17 -5.03 4.41
C ALA A 147 1.55 -3.61 4.87
N LEU A 148 0.75 -2.62 4.50
CA LEU A 148 0.96 -1.24 4.89
C LEU A 148 0.73 -0.97 6.39
N ARG A 149 -0.20 -1.67 7.04
CA ARG A 149 -0.36 -1.63 8.50
C ARG A 149 0.91 -2.05 9.22
N LEU A 150 1.53 -3.15 8.75
CA LEU A 150 2.76 -3.64 9.35
C LEU A 150 3.89 -2.63 9.23
N VAL A 151 4.01 -1.93 8.08
CA VAL A 151 5.03 -0.89 7.90
C VAL A 151 4.69 0.36 8.72
N ALA A 152 3.44 0.81 8.74
CA ALA A 152 3.05 1.99 9.51
C ALA A 152 3.26 1.81 11.02
N ALA A 153 3.05 0.58 11.53
CA ALA A 153 3.29 0.23 12.92
C ALA A 153 4.77 0.25 13.34
N GLU A 154 5.73 0.34 12.40
CA GLU A 154 7.15 0.53 12.72
C GLU A 154 7.44 1.94 13.27
N VAL A 155 6.53 2.92 13.06
CA VAL A 155 6.66 4.29 13.55
C VAL A 155 6.02 4.43 14.93
N PRO A 156 6.78 4.83 15.98
CA PRO A 156 6.21 5.08 17.30
C PRO A 156 5.30 6.32 17.25
N THR A 157 4.01 6.11 17.46
CA THR A 157 3.00 7.15 17.63
C THR A 157 2.26 6.97 18.94
N GLU A 158 1.68 8.04 19.48
CA GLU A 158 0.92 7.98 20.74
C GLU A 158 -0.37 7.12 20.62
N THR A 159 -0.85 6.95 19.39
CA THR A 159 -2.06 6.17 19.06
C THR A 159 -1.79 5.26 17.87
N ASP A 160 -2.55 4.17 17.78
CA ASP A 160 -2.50 3.27 16.62
C ASP A 160 -2.89 4.03 15.34
N VAL A 161 -2.13 3.82 14.27
CA VAL A 161 -2.30 4.56 13.00
C VAL A 161 -3.23 3.77 12.10
N PRO A 162 -4.48 4.22 11.88
CA PRO A 162 -5.41 3.47 11.05
C PRO A 162 -4.99 3.51 9.58
N VAL A 163 -5.12 2.37 8.91
CA VAL A 163 -4.94 2.23 7.46
C VAL A 163 -6.28 2.02 6.77
N TYR A 164 -6.63 2.96 5.89
CA TYR A 164 -7.89 3.02 5.16
C TYR A 164 -7.71 2.63 3.69
N PRO A 165 -8.17 1.44 3.27
CA PRO A 165 -8.30 1.12 1.85
C PRO A 165 -9.46 1.89 1.21
N ALA A 166 -9.30 2.30 -0.05
CA ALA A 166 -10.38 2.82 -0.88
C ALA A 166 -10.14 2.47 -2.36
N PHE A 167 -11.23 2.33 -3.11
CA PHE A 167 -11.17 2.32 -4.57
C PHE A 167 -11.37 3.72 -5.13
N CYS A 168 -10.59 4.04 -6.17
CA CYS A 168 -10.76 5.22 -6.98
C CYS A 168 -11.07 4.81 -8.43
N PHE A 169 -12.35 4.77 -8.78
CA PHE A 169 -12.80 4.55 -10.15
C PHE A 169 -12.85 5.89 -10.90
N ASP A 170 -11.84 6.13 -11.72
CA ASP A 170 -11.77 7.30 -12.59
C ASP A 170 -12.55 7.04 -13.89
N VAL A 171 -13.19 8.10 -14.41
CA VAL A 171 -14.06 8.10 -15.61
C VAL A 171 -15.14 7.00 -15.69
N ALA A 172 -15.47 6.36 -14.57
CA ALA A 172 -16.52 5.33 -14.49
C ALA A 172 -17.90 5.91 -14.17
N ASP A 173 -18.95 5.15 -14.47
CA ASP A 173 -20.31 5.46 -14.03
C ASP A 173 -20.51 4.96 -12.58
N LEU A 174 -20.45 5.91 -11.63
CA LEU A 174 -20.66 5.68 -10.21
C LEU A 174 -22.03 6.22 -9.77
N PRO A 175 -22.71 5.54 -8.81
CA PRO A 175 -23.92 6.10 -8.20
C PRO A 175 -23.65 7.43 -7.48
N TRP A 176 -24.69 8.25 -7.34
CA TRP A 176 -24.61 9.52 -6.59
C TRP A 176 -24.24 9.31 -5.11
N ALA A 177 -24.74 8.22 -4.52
CA ALA A 177 -24.41 7.81 -3.17
C ALA A 177 -23.14 6.94 -3.18
N THR A 178 -22.25 7.17 -2.21
CA THR A 178 -21.06 6.33 -2.05
C THR A 178 -21.45 4.89 -1.75
N GLN A 179 -20.94 3.96 -2.55
CA GLN A 179 -21.08 2.54 -2.29
C GLN A 179 -19.91 2.02 -1.48
N TRP A 180 -20.16 0.94 -0.75
CA TRP A 180 -19.19 0.30 0.14
C TRP A 180 -19.23 -1.20 -0.11
N ILE A 181 -18.05 -1.80 -0.19
CA ILE A 181 -17.86 -3.25 -0.26
C ILE A 181 -16.91 -3.70 0.84
N ALA A 182 -17.36 -4.55 1.75
CA ALA A 182 -16.61 -5.02 2.92
C ALA A 182 -15.94 -3.88 3.69
N GLY A 183 -16.65 -2.76 3.88
CA GLY A 183 -16.13 -1.56 4.55
C GLY A 183 -15.17 -0.70 3.72
N VAL A 184 -14.87 -1.08 2.46
CA VAL A 184 -14.05 -0.30 1.52
C VAL A 184 -14.94 0.60 0.67
N PRO A 185 -14.75 1.93 0.69
CA PRO A 185 -15.53 2.84 -0.13
C PRO A 185 -15.13 2.77 -1.60
N VAL A 186 -16.14 2.83 -2.47
CA VAL A 186 -16.01 2.90 -3.92
C VAL A 186 -16.26 4.35 -4.35
N LEU A 187 -15.19 5.06 -4.73
CA LEU A 187 -15.20 6.50 -4.95
C LEU A 187 -14.67 6.85 -6.34
N GLY A 188 -14.98 8.07 -6.80
CA GLY A 188 -14.21 8.74 -7.84
C GLY A 188 -13.14 9.68 -7.25
N PRO A 189 -12.28 10.30 -8.07
CA PRO A 189 -11.15 11.12 -7.59
C PRO A 189 -11.54 12.26 -6.63
N ARG A 190 -12.68 12.92 -6.87
CA ARG A 190 -13.19 13.97 -5.97
C ARG A 190 -13.63 13.43 -4.60
N GLY A 191 -14.21 12.21 -4.59
CA GLY A 191 -14.62 11.54 -3.37
C GLY A 191 -13.42 11.12 -2.53
N VAL A 192 -12.37 10.62 -3.18
CA VAL A 192 -11.08 10.32 -2.54
C VAL A 192 -10.48 11.59 -1.96
N ALA A 193 -10.34 12.67 -2.73
CA ALA A 193 -9.79 13.94 -2.22
C ALA A 193 -10.55 14.46 -1.00
N ARG A 194 -11.89 14.41 -1.01
CA ARG A 194 -12.70 14.79 0.16
C ARG A 194 -12.39 13.93 1.37
N ARG A 195 -12.23 12.62 1.19
CA ARG A 195 -11.86 11.69 2.27
C ARG A 195 -10.46 11.99 2.82
N LEU A 196 -9.48 12.25 1.95
CA LEU A 196 -8.11 12.55 2.37
C LEU A 196 -8.00 13.86 3.16
N ASN A 197 -8.86 14.84 2.86
CA ASN A 197 -8.94 16.10 3.60
C ASN A 197 -9.68 16.01 4.94
N VAL A 198 -10.18 14.83 5.34
CA VAL A 198 -10.82 14.67 6.66
C VAL A 198 -9.75 14.77 7.74
N GLY A 199 -9.95 15.71 8.67
CA GLY A 199 -9.11 15.89 9.86
C GLY A 199 -9.11 14.66 10.76
N GLY A 200 -8.22 14.65 11.75
CA GLY A 200 -8.09 13.53 12.67
C GLY A 200 -7.05 13.80 13.75
N PRO A 201 -6.76 12.78 14.57
CA PRO A 201 -5.97 12.95 15.79
C PRO A 201 -4.46 13.05 15.53
N LEU A 202 -3.97 12.70 14.33
CA LEU A 202 -2.53 12.75 14.05
C LEU A 202 -2.09 14.21 13.89
N THR A 203 -1.06 14.59 14.65
CA THR A 203 -0.47 15.93 14.54
C THR A 203 0.29 16.08 13.22
N PRO A 204 0.56 17.31 12.77
CA PRO A 204 1.38 17.56 11.59
C PRO A 204 2.76 16.88 11.64
N GLU A 205 3.37 16.81 12.82
CA GLU A 205 4.66 16.15 13.05
C GLU A 205 4.55 14.64 12.88
N ALA A 206 3.49 14.02 13.43
CA ALA A 206 3.23 12.60 13.25
C ALA A 206 2.98 12.25 11.77
N VAL A 207 2.19 13.08 11.06
CA VAL A 207 1.97 12.95 9.62
C VAL A 207 3.28 13.03 8.84
N ALA A 208 4.15 14.00 9.17
CA ALA A 208 5.44 14.15 8.52
C ALA A 208 6.38 12.96 8.76
N LEU A 209 6.45 12.48 10.01
CA LEU A 209 7.25 11.32 10.40
C LEU A 209 6.79 10.03 9.70
N LEU A 210 5.48 9.76 9.72
CA LEU A 210 4.87 8.64 9.02
C LEU A 210 5.11 8.70 7.51
N ALA A 211 4.96 9.88 6.91
CA ALA A 211 5.22 10.07 5.49
C ALA A 211 6.68 9.77 5.15
N ALA A 212 7.64 10.33 5.89
CA ALA A 212 9.06 10.09 5.67
C ALA A 212 9.40 8.60 5.80
N HIS A 213 8.89 7.94 6.83
CA HIS A 213 9.09 6.50 7.04
C HIS A 213 8.52 5.67 5.89
N LEU A 214 7.27 5.89 5.49
CA LEU A 214 6.65 5.16 4.40
C LEU A 214 7.37 5.38 3.06
N ALA A 215 7.88 6.59 2.80
CA ALA A 215 8.66 6.87 1.59
C ALA A 215 9.99 6.11 1.55
N ASP A 216 10.66 5.94 2.70
CA ASP A 216 11.90 5.16 2.79
C ASP A 216 11.65 3.65 2.62
N ARG A 217 10.60 3.13 3.27
CA ARG A 217 10.29 1.69 3.26
C ARG A 217 9.66 1.24 1.95
N LEU A 218 8.93 2.12 1.26
CA LEU A 218 8.18 1.83 0.04
C LEU A 218 8.75 2.62 -1.14
N PRO A 219 9.78 2.11 -1.84
CA PRO A 219 10.41 2.84 -2.92
C PRO A 219 9.44 3.09 -4.09
N PRO A 220 9.68 4.12 -4.91
CA PRO A 220 8.97 4.30 -6.17
C PRO A 220 9.03 3.03 -7.05
N ALA A 221 7.91 2.68 -7.68
CA ALA A 221 7.77 1.52 -8.57
C ALA A 221 8.03 1.82 -10.06
#